data_AF-A0A7S3CFA9-F1
#
_entry.id   AF-A0A7S3CFA9-F1
#
_cell.length_a   1.000
_cell.length_b   1.000
_cell.length_c   1.000
_cell.angle_alpha   90.00
_cell.angle_beta   90.00
_cell.angle_gamma   90.00
#
_symmetry.space_group_name_H-M   'P 1'
#
loop_
_entity.id
_entity.type
_entity.pdbx_description
1 polymer ?
#
loop_
_entity_poly.entity_id
_entity_poly.type
_entity_poly.pdbx_seq_one_letter_code
_entity_poly.pdbx_strand_id
1 'polypeptide(L)'
;RLHALHPDEALTYGALARCVMRGTAGSGIVQSIVSTLQYVAFFGNMAINLLLVVSSLRMVLGPDQTLACYSIAAAVLLPLAQIRTLHGVSWAGLGSSLAIATVLAVVLGKCYVRSARATRAAAVPSPFEQFSAAAAAIFAFGGQGLFMETMAEMRDARDFKRALLITSSAILCIYLLSSVTIFDAFGDAVPPNAMEVLPDGPARKVAAAAMAFHVAVSYLLANAVIGRAIHLKLDTEGANDWGARGRLCWLGITSAAMALCAAVVALIPNLSQLMGLVGALSTAPLSFGFPAFFFIVASRRAG
;
A
#
# COMPACT_ATOMS: atom_id res chain seq x y z
N ARG A 1 -12.09 17.37 -8.59
CA ARG A 1 -12.52 18.19 -9.74
C ARG A 1 -12.53 17.39 -11.05
N LEU A 2 -11.48 16.63 -11.39
CA LEU A 2 -11.39 15.88 -12.65
C LEU A 2 -12.44 14.77 -12.85
N HIS A 3 -12.77 14.01 -11.81
CA HIS A 3 -13.81 12.96 -11.84
C HIS A 3 -15.23 13.44 -12.21
N ALA A 4 -15.51 14.74 -12.05
CA ALA A 4 -16.79 15.35 -12.38
C ALA A 4 -16.75 16.09 -13.74
N LEU A 5 -15.56 16.38 -14.26
CA LEU A 5 -15.35 17.12 -15.51
C LEU A 5 -15.15 16.18 -16.72
N HIS A 6 -14.65 14.96 -16.50
CA HIS A 6 -14.39 13.98 -17.57
C HIS A 6 -14.93 12.58 -17.22
N PRO A 7 -16.26 12.37 -17.20
CA PRO A 7 -16.87 11.08 -16.89
C PRO A 7 -16.54 9.98 -17.92
N ASP A 8 -16.09 10.36 -19.12
CA ASP A 8 -15.74 9.45 -20.23
C ASP A 8 -14.26 9.06 -20.28
N GLU A 9 -13.41 9.67 -19.47
CA GLU A 9 -11.99 9.33 -19.37
C GLU A 9 -11.78 8.20 -18.34
N ALA A 10 -10.87 7.28 -18.64
CA ALA A 10 -10.54 6.15 -17.77
C ALA A 10 -9.75 6.64 -16.53
N LEU A 11 -10.42 7.36 -15.63
CA LEU A 11 -9.79 7.97 -14.44
C LEU A 11 -9.49 6.95 -13.33
N THR A 12 -10.09 5.77 -13.40
CA THR A 12 -9.84 4.65 -12.49
C THR A 12 -9.56 3.37 -13.25
N TYR A 13 -8.92 2.41 -12.59
CA TYR A 13 -8.60 1.15 -13.24
C TYR A 13 -9.87 0.37 -13.66
N GLY A 14 -10.94 0.46 -12.86
CA GLY A 14 -12.25 -0.04 -13.26
C GLY A 14 -12.84 0.68 -14.49
N ALA A 15 -12.70 2.00 -14.58
CA ALA A 15 -13.16 2.75 -15.75
C ALA A 15 -12.38 2.36 -17.02
N LEU A 16 -11.09 2.09 -16.90
CA LEU A 16 -10.28 1.53 -18.00
C LEU A 16 -10.85 0.20 -18.51
N ALA A 17 -11.24 -0.70 -17.60
CA ALA A 17 -11.86 -1.98 -17.96
C ALA A 17 -13.12 -1.79 -18.80
N ARG A 18 -14.02 -0.87 -18.39
CA ARG A 18 -15.21 -0.51 -19.17
C ARG A 18 -14.83 0.06 -20.54
N CYS A 19 -13.82 0.92 -20.60
CA CYS A 19 -13.36 1.56 -21.83
C CYS A 19 -12.84 0.53 -22.85
N VAL A 20 -11.95 -0.35 -22.44
CA VAL A 20 -11.39 -1.42 -23.30
C VAL A 20 -12.49 -2.37 -23.79
N MET A 21 -13.50 -2.62 -22.96
CA MET A 21 -14.61 -3.51 -23.26
C MET A 21 -15.86 -2.80 -23.82
N ARG A 22 -15.78 -1.54 -24.27
CA ARG A 22 -16.95 -0.81 -24.80
C ARG A 22 -17.63 -1.61 -25.93
N GLY A 23 -18.92 -1.87 -25.86
CA GLY A 23 -19.65 -2.64 -26.87
C GLY A 23 -19.55 -4.17 -26.78
N THR A 24 -18.81 -4.73 -25.81
CA THR A 24 -18.90 -6.17 -25.49
C THR A 24 -19.88 -6.44 -24.36
N ALA A 25 -20.66 -7.52 -24.48
CA ALA A 25 -21.51 -8.03 -23.41
C ALA A 25 -20.64 -8.33 -22.17
N GLY A 26 -21.07 -7.88 -20.99
CA GLY A 26 -20.35 -8.09 -19.73
C GLY A 26 -19.32 -7.01 -19.34
N SER A 27 -19.17 -5.93 -20.11
CA SER A 27 -18.26 -4.82 -19.78
C SER A 27 -18.49 -4.21 -18.38
N GLY A 28 -19.76 -4.07 -17.97
CA GLY A 28 -20.13 -3.61 -16.63
C GLY A 28 -19.76 -4.59 -15.51
N ILE A 29 -19.83 -5.89 -15.79
CA ILE A 29 -19.45 -6.95 -14.83
C ILE A 29 -17.94 -6.91 -14.61
N VAL A 30 -17.15 -6.88 -15.69
CA VAL A 30 -15.68 -6.85 -15.59
C VAL A 30 -15.20 -5.59 -14.87
N GLN A 31 -15.77 -4.42 -15.18
CA GLN A 31 -15.46 -3.22 -14.41
C GLN A 31 -15.77 -3.38 -12.93
N SER A 32 -16.90 -3.98 -12.58
CA SER A 32 -17.31 -4.15 -11.17
C SER A 32 -16.33 -5.05 -10.44
N ILE A 33 -15.89 -6.14 -11.08
CA ILE A 33 -14.87 -7.06 -10.56
C ILE A 33 -13.54 -6.32 -10.35
N VAL A 34 -13.04 -5.63 -11.39
CA VAL A 34 -11.76 -4.89 -11.33
C VAL A 34 -11.78 -3.82 -10.25
N SER A 35 -12.87 -3.04 -10.18
CA SER A 35 -13.03 -2.00 -9.16
C SER A 35 -13.07 -2.60 -7.76
N THR A 36 -13.76 -3.73 -7.59
CA THR A 36 -13.86 -4.41 -6.29
C THR A 36 -12.49 -4.89 -5.84
N LEU A 37 -11.74 -5.55 -6.73
CA LEU A 37 -10.38 -6.02 -6.44
C LEU A 37 -9.44 -4.83 -6.15
N GLN A 38 -9.56 -3.73 -6.88
CA GLN A 38 -8.81 -2.50 -6.64
C GLN A 38 -9.11 -1.94 -5.23
N TYR A 39 -10.37 -1.86 -4.82
CA TYR A 39 -10.73 -1.38 -3.47
C TYR A 39 -10.33 -2.36 -2.37
N VAL A 40 -10.41 -3.67 -2.61
CA VAL A 40 -9.88 -4.69 -1.68
C VAL A 40 -8.37 -4.53 -1.51
N ALA A 41 -7.63 -4.24 -2.59
CA ALA A 41 -6.20 -3.97 -2.52
C ALA A 41 -5.88 -2.73 -1.66
N PHE A 42 -6.60 -1.61 -1.89
CA PHE A 42 -6.41 -0.40 -1.09
C PHE A 42 -6.78 -0.59 0.38
N PHE A 43 -7.88 -1.28 0.67
CA PHE A 43 -8.27 -1.60 2.05
C PHE A 43 -7.25 -2.53 2.72
N GLY A 44 -6.79 -3.56 2.02
CA GLY A 44 -5.74 -4.44 2.49
C GLY A 44 -4.44 -3.68 2.81
N ASN A 45 -4.05 -2.76 1.94
CA ASN A 45 -2.91 -1.87 2.17
C ASN A 45 -3.13 -0.98 3.40
N MET A 46 -4.34 -0.45 3.64
CA MET A 46 -4.64 0.29 4.87
C MET A 46 -4.47 -0.58 6.12
N ALA A 47 -4.95 -1.82 6.10
CA ALA A 47 -4.79 -2.75 7.23
C ALA A 47 -3.30 -3.08 7.50
N ILE A 48 -2.52 -3.35 6.43
CA ILE A 48 -1.07 -3.60 6.54
C ILE A 48 -0.34 -2.38 7.12
N ASN A 49 -0.64 -1.17 6.63
CA ASN A 49 -0.02 0.04 7.14
C ASN A 49 -0.42 0.32 8.59
N LEU A 50 -1.66 0.05 9.00
CA LEU A 50 -2.08 0.15 10.40
C LEU A 50 -1.29 -0.82 11.30
N LEU A 51 -1.14 -2.08 10.88
CA LEU A 51 -0.33 -3.07 11.58
C LEU A 51 1.12 -2.59 11.73
N LEU A 52 1.71 -2.02 10.68
CA LEU A 52 3.07 -1.49 10.70
C LEU A 52 3.23 -0.26 11.59
N VAL A 53 2.24 0.64 11.63
CA VAL A 53 2.23 1.78 12.57
C VAL A 53 2.22 1.25 14.01
N VAL A 54 1.32 0.33 14.33
CA VAL A 54 1.21 -0.24 15.68
C VAL A 54 2.48 -1.01 16.06
N SER A 55 3.03 -1.83 15.15
CA SER A 55 4.29 -2.53 15.36
C SER A 55 5.43 -1.56 15.62
N SER A 56 5.54 -0.48 14.84
CA SER A 56 6.55 0.56 15.02
C SER A 56 6.40 1.30 16.36
N LEU A 57 5.18 1.61 16.77
CA LEU A 57 4.92 2.22 18.09
C LEU A 57 5.32 1.29 19.24
N ARG A 58 5.06 -0.02 19.12
CA ARG A 58 5.49 -1.02 20.12
C ARG A 58 7.02 -1.11 20.23
N MET A 59 7.74 -0.91 19.12
CA MET A 59 9.20 -0.82 19.15
C MET A 59 9.74 0.42 19.89
N VAL A 60 8.93 1.49 20.02
CA VAL A 60 9.32 2.72 20.71
C VAL A 60 8.89 2.70 22.18
N LEU A 61 7.65 2.31 22.44
CA LEU A 61 6.97 2.39 23.74
C LEU A 61 7.14 1.14 24.60
N GLY A 62 7.45 0.00 23.98
CA GLY A 62 7.57 -1.30 24.64
C GLY A 62 6.50 -2.29 24.18
N PRO A 63 6.78 -3.61 24.27
CA PRO A 63 5.94 -4.66 23.68
C PRO A 63 4.58 -4.83 24.36
N ASP A 64 4.46 -4.48 25.65
CA ASP A 64 3.27 -4.72 26.49
C ASP A 64 2.14 -3.70 26.25
N GLN A 65 2.42 -2.60 25.55
CA GLN A 65 1.50 -1.47 25.41
C GLN A 65 0.61 -1.55 24.15
N THR A 66 0.10 -2.74 23.81
CA THR A 66 -0.64 -2.96 22.56
C THR A 66 -1.87 -2.06 22.44
N LEU A 67 -2.73 -2.00 23.46
CA LEU A 67 -3.93 -1.17 23.43
C LEU A 67 -3.58 0.32 23.31
N ALA A 68 -2.57 0.78 24.04
CA ALA A 68 -2.10 2.17 23.95
C ALA A 68 -1.57 2.50 22.55
N CYS A 69 -0.84 1.57 21.91
CA CYS A 69 -0.34 1.77 20.54
C CYS A 69 -1.48 1.90 19.52
N TYR A 70 -2.56 1.09 19.64
CA TYR A 70 -3.74 1.25 18.79
C TYR A 70 -4.45 2.58 19.03
N SER A 71 -4.60 3.00 20.29
CA SER A 71 -5.21 4.29 20.63
C SER A 71 -4.39 5.47 20.11
N ILE A 72 -3.06 5.41 20.20
CA ILE A 72 -2.15 6.44 19.66
C ILE A 72 -2.22 6.45 18.13
N ALA A 73 -2.17 5.29 17.48
CA ALA A 73 -2.31 5.18 16.03
C ALA A 73 -3.65 5.79 15.56
N ALA A 74 -4.75 5.47 16.23
CA ALA A 74 -6.06 6.06 15.96
C ALA A 74 -6.08 7.58 16.17
N ALA A 75 -5.52 8.06 17.29
CA ALA A 75 -5.48 9.48 17.63
C ALA A 75 -4.65 10.32 16.64
N VAL A 76 -3.64 9.72 15.99
CA VAL A 76 -2.81 10.40 14.99
C VAL A 76 -3.39 10.22 13.58
N LEU A 77 -3.78 9.01 13.20
CA LEU A 77 -4.22 8.71 11.84
C LEU A 77 -5.61 9.28 11.54
N LEU A 78 -6.57 9.28 12.48
CA LEU A 78 -7.91 9.79 12.20
C LEU A 78 -7.96 11.29 11.86
N PRO A 79 -7.30 12.19 12.62
CA PRO A 79 -7.26 13.61 12.25
C PRO A 79 -6.58 13.82 10.90
N LEU A 80 -5.47 13.11 10.65
CA LEU A 80 -4.76 13.19 9.38
C LEU A 80 -5.57 12.61 8.21
N ALA A 81 -6.38 11.58 8.45
CA ALA A 81 -7.28 10.96 7.48
C ALA A 81 -8.42 11.90 7.04
N GLN A 82 -8.60 13.05 7.72
CA GLN A 82 -9.54 14.08 7.28
C GLN A 82 -9.01 14.87 6.06
N ILE A 83 -7.73 14.72 5.70
CA ILE A 83 -7.17 15.26 4.46
C ILE A 83 -7.76 14.48 3.28
N ARG A 84 -8.58 15.15 2.48
CA ARG A 84 -9.32 14.53 1.35
C ARG A 84 -8.57 14.53 0.01
N THR A 85 -7.49 15.30 -0.10
CA THR A 85 -6.84 15.57 -1.39
C THR A 85 -5.48 14.91 -1.47
N LEU A 86 -5.18 14.29 -2.62
CA LEU A 86 -3.88 13.67 -2.89
C LEU A 86 -2.74 14.71 -2.86
N HIS A 87 -3.01 15.93 -3.33
CA HIS A 87 -2.06 17.04 -3.26
C HIS A 87 -1.63 17.37 -1.81
N GLY A 88 -2.57 17.32 -0.85
CA GLY A 88 -2.25 17.52 0.57
C GLY A 88 -1.34 16.43 1.14
N VAL A 89 -1.40 15.22 0.60
CA VAL A 89 -0.56 14.08 1.01
C VAL A 89 0.79 14.09 0.27
N SER A 90 0.86 14.67 -0.94
CA SER A 90 2.07 14.67 -1.77
C SER A 90 3.29 15.30 -1.09
N TRP A 91 3.11 16.41 -0.36
CA TRP A 91 4.19 17.03 0.43
C TRP A 91 4.71 16.11 1.55
N ALA A 92 3.81 15.36 2.19
CA ALA A 92 4.20 14.35 3.18
C ALA A 92 4.94 13.17 2.52
N GLY A 93 4.74 12.93 1.21
CA GLY A 93 5.46 11.94 0.41
C GLY A 93 6.97 12.17 0.34
N LEU A 94 7.43 13.43 0.27
CA LEU A 94 8.86 13.74 0.30
C LEU A 94 9.48 13.39 1.66
N GLY A 95 8.83 13.79 2.75
CA GLY A 95 9.26 13.39 4.10
C GLY A 95 9.25 11.87 4.26
N SER A 96 8.22 11.21 3.74
CA SER A 96 8.07 9.75 3.80
C SER A 96 9.20 9.02 3.07
N SER A 97 9.68 9.60 1.96
CA SER A 97 10.83 9.08 1.19
C SER A 97 12.15 9.21 1.97
N LEU A 98 12.36 10.33 2.67
CA LEU A 98 13.51 10.50 3.57
C LEU A 98 13.43 9.55 4.78
N ALA A 99 12.23 9.34 5.30
CA ALA A 99 11.99 8.44 6.43
C ALA A 99 12.32 6.99 6.08
N ILE A 100 11.85 6.47 4.93
CA ILE A 100 12.21 5.11 4.49
C ILE A 100 13.70 4.98 4.15
N ALA A 101 14.32 6.02 3.58
CA ALA A 101 15.77 6.04 3.35
C ALA A 101 16.55 5.95 4.68
N THR A 102 16.08 6.65 5.72
CA THR A 102 16.66 6.58 7.07
C THR A 102 16.52 5.18 7.67
N VAL A 103 15.34 4.57 7.54
CA VAL A 103 15.08 3.19 7.97
C VAL A 103 16.04 2.22 7.30
N LEU A 104 16.15 2.30 5.97
CA LEU A 104 17.05 1.44 5.19
C LEU A 104 18.51 1.63 5.62
N ALA A 105 18.97 2.88 5.80
CA ALA A 105 20.32 3.16 6.25
C ALA A 105 20.63 2.51 7.62
N VAL A 106 19.70 2.60 8.58
CA VAL A 106 19.88 2.01 9.92
C VAL A 106 19.88 0.48 9.87
N VAL A 107 18.92 -0.12 9.17
CA VAL A 107 18.79 -1.58 9.06
C VAL A 107 19.97 -2.20 8.31
N LEU A 108 20.31 -1.66 7.13
CA LEU A 108 21.41 -2.18 6.32
C LEU A 108 22.76 -1.92 6.98
N GLY A 109 22.95 -0.78 7.64
CA GLY A 109 24.15 -0.50 8.43
C GLY A 109 24.36 -1.52 9.55
N LYS A 110 23.28 -1.97 10.21
CA LYS A 110 23.37 -3.05 11.21
C LYS A 110 23.68 -4.41 10.61
N CYS A 111 23.10 -4.74 9.45
CA CYS A 111 23.40 -5.98 8.76
C CYS A 111 24.87 -6.03 8.31
N TYR A 112 25.42 -4.92 7.82
CA TYR A 112 26.82 -4.82 7.39
C TYR A 112 27.80 -5.09 8.54
N VAL A 113 27.57 -4.51 9.73
CA VAL A 113 28.42 -4.76 10.91
C VAL A 113 28.32 -6.22 11.38
N ARG A 114 27.17 -6.87 11.17
CA ARG A 114 26.93 -8.27 11.55
C ARG A 114 27.51 -9.28 10.57
N SER A 115 27.67 -8.95 9.29
CA SER A 115 28.00 -9.86 8.17
C SER A 115 29.36 -10.61 8.29
N ALA A 116 30.05 -10.52 9.42
CA ALA A 116 31.06 -11.51 9.79
C ALA A 116 30.39 -12.80 10.34
N ARG A 117 30.19 -13.80 9.46
CA ARG A 117 30.32 -15.25 9.80
C ARG A 117 29.11 -16.00 10.39
N ALA A 118 27.98 -16.06 9.69
CA ALA A 118 26.90 -17.00 10.05
C ALA A 118 26.13 -17.58 8.85
N THR A 119 26.81 -18.28 7.94
CA THR A 119 26.14 -19.19 6.99
C THR A 119 25.57 -20.39 7.76
N ARG A 120 24.33 -20.29 8.24
CA ARG A 120 23.54 -21.49 8.56
C ARG A 120 23.01 -22.06 7.24
N ALA A 121 23.04 -23.38 7.10
CA ALA A 121 22.43 -24.04 5.97
C ALA A 121 20.94 -23.68 5.95
N ALA A 122 20.49 -23.07 4.85
CA ALA A 122 19.10 -22.68 4.68
C ALA A 122 18.21 -23.92 4.70
N ALA A 123 17.23 -23.98 5.60
CA ALA A 123 16.19 -24.98 5.57
C ALA A 123 15.42 -24.86 4.25
N VAL A 124 15.12 -25.99 3.60
CA VAL A 124 14.30 -25.99 2.38
C VAL A 124 12.89 -25.53 2.78
N PRO A 125 12.40 -24.37 2.30
CA PRO A 125 11.08 -23.88 2.70
C PRO A 125 9.99 -24.80 2.15
N SER A 126 8.91 -24.93 2.89
CA SER A 126 7.73 -25.67 2.41
C SER A 126 7.15 -24.99 1.15
N PRO A 127 6.45 -25.73 0.26
CA PRO A 127 5.78 -25.11 -0.89
C PRO A 127 4.86 -23.95 -0.50
N PHE A 128 4.17 -24.06 0.63
CA PHE A 128 3.30 -23.01 1.14
C PHE A 128 4.06 -21.72 1.49
N GLU A 129 5.22 -21.82 2.15
CA GLU A 129 6.07 -20.67 2.46
C GLU A 129 6.62 -20.02 1.19
N GLN A 130 6.99 -20.82 0.18
CA GLN A 130 7.44 -20.31 -1.12
C GLN A 130 6.33 -19.54 -1.84
N PHE A 131 5.10 -20.06 -1.87
CA PHE A 131 3.96 -19.35 -2.45
C PHE A 131 3.59 -18.08 -1.69
N SER A 132 3.63 -18.12 -0.35
CA SER A 132 3.38 -16.94 0.49
C SER A 132 4.42 -15.85 0.24
N ALA A 133 5.70 -16.21 0.16
CA ALA A 133 6.79 -15.28 -0.16
C ALA A 133 6.63 -14.70 -1.57
N ALA A 134 6.28 -15.51 -2.57
CA ALA A 134 5.99 -15.03 -3.92
C ALA A 134 4.80 -14.05 -3.94
N ALA A 135 3.73 -14.34 -3.20
CA ALA A 135 2.57 -13.45 -3.10
C ALA A 135 2.91 -12.12 -2.39
N ALA A 136 3.74 -12.16 -1.35
CA ALA A 136 4.25 -10.96 -0.69
C ALA A 136 5.17 -10.13 -1.61
N ALA A 137 5.98 -10.78 -2.45
CA ALA A 137 6.78 -10.10 -3.46
C ALA A 137 5.89 -9.44 -4.54
N ILE A 138 4.83 -10.12 -4.98
CA ILE A 138 3.83 -9.54 -5.90
C ILE A 138 3.15 -8.33 -5.25
N PHE A 139 2.77 -8.43 -3.97
CA PHE A 139 2.23 -7.29 -3.22
C PHE A 139 3.21 -6.12 -3.18
N ALA A 140 4.49 -6.36 -2.94
CA ALA A 140 5.52 -5.32 -2.86
C ALA A 140 5.68 -4.52 -4.17
N PHE A 141 5.53 -5.18 -5.33
CA PHE A 141 5.47 -4.52 -6.64
C PHE A 141 4.07 -4.05 -7.05
N GLY A 142 3.11 -4.06 -6.12
CA GLY A 142 1.75 -3.58 -6.33
C GLY A 142 1.68 -2.05 -6.49
N GLY A 143 0.48 -1.56 -6.80
CA GLY A 143 0.20 -0.11 -6.93
C GLY A 143 -0.37 0.30 -8.30
N GLN A 144 -0.50 -0.64 -9.23
CA GLN A 144 -1.07 -0.47 -10.57
C GLN A 144 -2.48 0.12 -10.51
N GLY A 145 -3.23 -0.24 -9.48
CA GLY A 145 -4.56 0.32 -9.19
C GLY A 145 -4.57 1.81 -8.85
N LEU A 146 -3.43 2.49 -8.75
CA LEU A 146 -3.36 3.94 -8.55
C LEU A 146 -2.85 4.67 -9.81
N PHE A 147 -2.46 3.95 -10.86
CA PHE A 147 -1.78 4.54 -12.02
C PHE A 147 -2.68 5.54 -12.75
N MET A 148 -3.96 5.21 -12.96
CA MET A 148 -4.89 6.08 -13.67
C MET A 148 -5.18 7.36 -12.87
N GLU A 149 -5.41 7.21 -11.56
CA GLU A 149 -5.64 8.32 -10.64
C GLU A 149 -4.40 9.21 -10.50
N THR A 150 -3.21 8.62 -10.50
CA THR A 150 -1.93 9.36 -10.48
C THR A 150 -1.72 10.13 -11.78
N MET A 151 -1.91 9.47 -12.93
CA MET A 151 -1.82 10.09 -14.25
C MET A 151 -2.77 11.28 -14.39
N ALA A 152 -3.98 11.17 -13.85
CA ALA A 152 -4.97 12.25 -13.89
C ALA A 152 -4.54 13.49 -13.10
N GLU A 153 -3.73 13.34 -12.04
CA GLU A 153 -3.23 14.45 -11.22
C GLU A 153 -1.88 15.01 -11.71
N MET A 154 -1.24 14.39 -12.72
CA MET A 154 -0.01 14.90 -13.31
C MET A 154 -0.29 16.12 -14.21
N ARG A 155 0.63 17.10 -14.20
CA ARG A 155 0.57 18.25 -15.12
C ARG A 155 0.60 17.80 -16.59
N ASP A 156 1.42 16.78 -16.89
CA ASP A 156 1.47 16.12 -18.19
C ASP A 156 1.46 14.60 -17.98
N ALA A 157 0.39 13.93 -18.41
CA ALA A 157 0.25 12.49 -18.26
C ALA A 157 1.29 11.69 -19.09
N ARG A 158 1.92 12.29 -20.10
CA ARG A 158 2.97 11.62 -20.92
C ARG A 158 4.24 11.36 -20.11
N ASP A 159 4.50 12.18 -19.10
CA ASP A 159 5.65 12.00 -18.21
C ASP A 159 5.51 10.77 -17.30
N PHE A 160 4.30 10.21 -17.17
CA PHE A 160 4.04 9.05 -16.32
C PHE A 160 4.91 7.86 -16.66
N LYS A 161 5.14 7.58 -17.95
CA LYS A 161 5.99 6.46 -18.38
C LYS A 161 7.44 6.62 -17.89
N ARG A 162 7.98 7.84 -17.99
CA ARG A 162 9.33 8.15 -17.51
C ARG A 162 9.41 8.05 -15.99
N ALA A 163 8.41 8.61 -15.30
CA ALA A 163 8.32 8.52 -13.84
C ALA A 163 8.25 7.06 -13.38
N LEU A 164 7.40 6.25 -14.01
CA LEU A 164 7.24 4.82 -13.71
C LEU A 164 8.53 4.03 -13.93
N LEU A 165 9.24 4.24 -15.04
CA LEU A 165 10.51 3.54 -15.29
C LEU A 165 11.54 3.87 -14.21
N ILE A 166 11.70 5.14 -13.86
CA ILE A 166 12.67 5.57 -12.83
C ILE A 166 12.30 4.97 -11.47
N THR A 167 11.03 5.06 -11.06
CA THR A 167 10.59 4.57 -9.75
C THR A 167 10.62 3.05 -9.66
N SER A 168 10.18 2.33 -10.69
CA SER A 168 10.23 0.87 -10.72
C SER A 168 11.67 0.34 -10.70
N SER A 169 12.58 0.93 -11.47
CA SER A 169 14.00 0.55 -11.44
C SER A 169 14.64 0.84 -10.07
N ALA A 170 14.36 2.01 -9.48
CA ALA A 170 14.88 2.35 -8.15
C ALA A 170 14.36 1.38 -7.07
N ILE A 171 13.06 1.07 -7.07
CA ILE A 171 12.44 0.13 -6.13
C ILE A 171 13.02 -1.27 -6.30
N LEU A 172 13.20 -1.75 -7.53
CA LEU A 172 13.82 -3.04 -7.80
C LEU A 172 15.23 -3.12 -7.20
N CYS A 173 16.06 -2.10 -7.42
CA CYS A 173 17.40 -2.04 -6.85
C CYS A 173 17.37 -2.03 -5.31
N ILE A 174 16.48 -1.25 -4.70
CA ILE A 174 16.33 -1.19 -3.25
C ILE A 174 15.90 -2.53 -2.68
N TYR A 175 14.91 -3.19 -3.29
CA TYR A 175 14.42 -4.50 -2.86
C TYR A 175 15.49 -5.58 -2.97
N LEU A 176 16.25 -5.62 -4.08
CA LEU A 176 17.35 -6.56 -4.23
C LEU A 176 18.45 -6.31 -3.20
N LEU A 177 18.88 -5.05 -3.05
CA LEU A 177 19.90 -4.68 -2.08
C LEU A 177 19.49 -5.04 -0.65
N SER A 178 18.27 -4.70 -0.23
CA SER A 178 17.80 -4.97 1.12
C SER A 178 17.63 -6.45 1.39
N SER A 179 17.02 -7.19 0.46
CA SER A 179 16.74 -8.62 0.62
C SER A 179 18.04 -9.42 0.70
N VAL A 180 19.00 -9.17 -0.19
CA VAL A 180 20.30 -9.84 -0.19
C VAL A 180 21.08 -9.53 1.09
N THR A 181 21.15 -8.26 1.48
CA THR A 181 21.95 -7.83 2.65
C THR A 181 21.38 -8.37 3.97
N ILE A 182 20.06 -8.34 4.13
CA ILE A 182 19.41 -8.83 5.35
C ILE A 182 19.51 -10.37 5.42
N PHE A 183 19.29 -11.06 4.29
CA PHE A 183 19.40 -12.51 4.23
C PHE A 183 20.85 -12.99 4.45
N ASP A 184 21.86 -12.29 3.93
CA ASP A 184 23.27 -12.60 4.20
C ASP A 184 23.60 -12.53 5.71
N ALA A 185 23.06 -11.53 6.41
CA ALA A 185 23.34 -11.32 7.83
C ALA A 185 22.57 -12.25 8.79
N PHE A 186 21.41 -12.78 8.38
CA PHE A 186 20.50 -13.53 9.27
C PHE A 186 20.10 -14.93 8.76
N GLY A 187 20.29 -15.25 7.48
CA GLY A 187 19.86 -16.50 6.87
C GLY A 187 18.37 -16.77 7.09
N ASP A 188 18.02 -17.96 7.57
CA ASP A 188 16.63 -18.34 7.86
C ASP A 188 16.03 -17.63 9.09
N ALA A 189 16.85 -16.92 9.88
CA ALA A 189 16.38 -16.20 11.07
C ALA A 189 15.85 -14.79 10.73
N VAL A 190 15.60 -14.48 9.46
CA VAL A 190 15.01 -13.19 9.05
C VAL A 190 13.58 -13.09 9.60
N PRO A 191 13.28 -12.09 10.44
CA PRO A 191 11.92 -11.89 10.95
C PRO A 191 10.99 -11.38 9.84
N PRO A 192 9.66 -11.64 9.95
CA PRO A 192 8.66 -11.12 9.01
C PRO A 192 8.70 -9.60 8.81
N ASN A 193 9.08 -8.86 9.86
CA ASN A 193 9.35 -7.43 9.80
C ASN A 193 10.85 -7.20 9.95
N ALA A 194 11.50 -6.72 8.88
CA ALA A 194 12.94 -6.44 8.86
C ALA A 194 13.40 -5.50 9.98
N MET A 195 12.51 -4.68 10.55
CA MET A 195 12.83 -3.78 11.66
C MET A 195 13.16 -4.53 12.95
N GLU A 196 12.66 -5.77 13.11
CA GLU A 196 12.88 -6.60 14.30
C GLU A 196 14.32 -7.13 14.40
N VAL A 197 15.13 -7.00 13.34
CA VAL A 197 16.57 -7.30 13.39
C VAL A 197 17.35 -6.29 14.25
N LEU A 198 16.76 -5.12 14.53
CA LEU A 198 17.39 -4.07 15.30
C LEU A 198 17.28 -4.38 16.81
N PRO A 199 18.41 -4.42 17.54
CA PRO A 199 18.38 -4.59 19.00
C PRO A 199 17.76 -3.36 19.66
N ASP A 200 17.25 -3.53 20.88
CA ASP A 200 16.72 -2.41 21.65
C ASP A 200 17.78 -1.33 21.87
N GLY A 201 17.43 -0.09 21.54
CA GLY A 201 18.33 1.04 21.64
C GLY A 201 17.87 2.26 20.84
N PRO A 202 18.64 3.36 20.87
CA PRO A 202 18.27 4.61 20.21
C PRO A 202 18.07 4.46 18.70
N ALA A 203 18.94 3.70 18.02
CA ALA A 203 18.83 3.46 16.58
C ALA A 203 17.52 2.78 16.19
N ARG A 204 17.07 1.79 16.98
CA ARG A 204 15.79 1.11 16.78
C ARG A 204 14.63 2.08 16.96
N LYS A 205 14.66 2.94 17.97
CA LYS A 205 13.59 3.93 18.22
C LYS A 205 13.50 4.96 17.10
N VAL A 206 14.64 5.46 16.61
CA VAL A 206 14.69 6.41 15.48
C VAL A 206 14.13 5.75 14.21
N ALA A 207 14.60 4.54 13.89
CA ALA A 207 14.11 3.82 12.72
C ALA A 207 12.61 3.50 12.84
N ALA A 208 12.13 3.08 14.01
CA ALA A 208 10.72 2.82 14.26
C ALA A 208 9.85 4.07 14.13
N ALA A 209 10.31 5.23 14.64
CA ALA A 209 9.59 6.49 14.46
C ALA A 209 9.53 6.92 12.99
N ALA A 210 10.64 6.79 12.26
CA ALA A 210 10.70 7.07 10.82
C ALA A 210 9.78 6.12 10.02
N MET A 211 9.79 4.82 10.37
CA MET A 211 8.92 3.82 9.75
C MET A 211 7.44 4.15 10.01
N ALA A 212 7.08 4.46 11.26
CA ALA A 212 5.71 4.85 11.63
C ALA A 212 5.21 6.05 10.81
N PHE A 213 6.06 7.06 10.61
CA PHE A 213 5.74 8.20 9.76
C PHE A 213 5.57 7.80 8.29
N HIS A 214 6.51 7.01 7.74
CA HIS A 214 6.45 6.53 6.36
C HIS A 214 5.14 5.77 6.06
N VAL A 215 4.81 4.78 6.89
CA VAL A 215 3.60 3.96 6.70
C VAL A 215 2.32 4.71 7.04
N ALA A 216 2.36 5.72 7.92
CA ALA A 216 1.22 6.62 8.13
C ALA A 216 0.88 7.39 6.85
N VAL A 217 1.87 7.92 6.14
CA VAL A 217 1.63 8.60 4.85
C VAL A 217 1.02 7.65 3.82
N SER A 218 1.52 6.42 3.73
CA SER A 218 0.95 5.37 2.87
C SER A 218 -0.49 5.00 3.23
N TYR A 219 -0.81 4.93 4.54
CA TYR A 219 -2.18 4.74 5.02
C TYR A 219 -3.11 5.87 4.56
N LEU A 220 -2.69 7.13 4.72
CA LEU A 220 -3.47 8.30 4.33
C LEU A 220 -3.76 8.34 2.84
N LEU A 221 -2.79 7.95 2.01
CA LEU A 221 -2.95 7.87 0.56
C LEU A 221 -4.04 6.87 0.18
N ALA A 222 -3.97 5.65 0.72
CA ALA A 222 -4.97 4.61 0.45
C ALA A 222 -6.36 5.01 1.00
N ASN A 223 -6.39 5.60 2.19
CA ASN A 223 -7.62 6.12 2.81
C ASN A 223 -8.29 7.21 1.95
N ALA A 224 -7.54 8.16 1.41
CA ALA A 224 -8.09 9.22 0.57
C ALA A 224 -8.75 8.66 -0.70
N VAL A 225 -8.13 7.66 -1.33
CA VAL A 225 -8.64 7.02 -2.55
C VAL A 225 -9.91 6.22 -2.26
N ILE A 226 -9.86 5.28 -1.31
CA ILE A 226 -11.03 4.44 -0.99
C ILE A 226 -12.16 5.26 -0.36
N GLY A 227 -11.83 6.19 0.53
CA GLY A 227 -12.79 7.06 1.20
C GLY A 227 -13.56 7.91 0.19
N ARG A 228 -12.86 8.44 -0.83
CA ARG A 228 -13.51 9.23 -1.88
C ARG A 228 -14.38 8.37 -2.79
N ALA A 229 -13.93 7.17 -3.12
CA ALA A 229 -14.74 6.22 -3.89
C ALA A 229 -16.02 5.81 -3.15
N ILE A 230 -15.96 5.58 -1.84
CA ILE A 230 -17.12 5.27 -1.01
C ILE A 230 -18.04 6.49 -0.89
N HIS A 231 -17.48 7.68 -0.63
CA HIS A 231 -18.26 8.90 -0.49
C HIS A 231 -19.06 9.21 -1.76
N LEU A 232 -18.44 9.09 -2.94
CA LEU A 232 -19.14 9.28 -4.22
C LEU A 232 -20.27 8.26 -4.48
N LYS A 233 -20.25 7.08 -3.84
CA LYS A 233 -21.32 6.09 -3.94
C LYS A 233 -22.45 6.33 -2.93
N LEU A 234 -22.13 6.84 -1.74
CA LEU A 234 -23.11 7.08 -0.68
C LEU A 234 -23.80 8.44 -0.83
N ASP A 235 -23.04 9.48 -1.18
CA ASP A 235 -23.51 10.85 -1.26
C ASP A 235 -22.70 11.63 -2.32
N THR A 236 -23.14 11.54 -3.57
CA THR A 236 -22.47 12.21 -4.70
C THR A 236 -22.37 13.72 -4.53
N GLU A 237 -23.41 14.35 -3.96
CA GLU A 237 -23.45 15.79 -3.71
C GLU A 237 -22.56 16.17 -2.53
N GLY A 238 -22.62 15.40 -1.44
CA GLY A 238 -21.79 15.57 -0.25
C GLY A 238 -20.29 15.31 -0.47
N ALA A 239 -19.94 14.49 -1.48
CA ALA A 239 -18.55 14.13 -1.79
C ALA A 239 -17.68 15.33 -2.18
N ASN A 240 -18.28 16.37 -2.76
CA ASN A 240 -17.59 17.62 -3.08
C ASN A 240 -17.93 18.75 -2.10
N ASP A 241 -18.84 18.51 -1.15
CA ASP A 241 -19.21 19.46 -0.11
C ASP A 241 -18.14 19.52 0.99
N TRP A 242 -17.62 20.73 1.22
CA TRP A 242 -16.69 21.04 2.30
C TRP A 242 -17.39 21.54 3.56
N GLY A 243 -18.73 21.62 3.54
CA GLY A 243 -19.60 21.92 4.66
C GLY A 243 -19.73 20.78 5.66
N ALA A 244 -20.63 20.97 6.64
CA ALA A 244 -20.78 20.05 7.77
C ALA A 244 -21.23 18.65 7.34
N ARG A 245 -22.15 18.55 6.37
CA ARG A 245 -22.67 17.27 5.86
C ARG A 245 -21.55 16.43 5.24
N GLY A 246 -20.82 16.99 4.28
CA GLY A 246 -19.70 16.30 3.66
C GLY A 246 -18.60 15.93 4.65
N ARG A 247 -18.33 16.79 5.67
CA ARG A 247 -17.38 16.50 6.78
C ARG A 247 -17.81 15.36 7.68
N LEU A 248 -19.06 15.33 8.08
CA LEU A 248 -19.59 14.25 8.91
C LEU A 248 -19.61 12.91 8.15
N CYS A 249 -20.02 12.92 6.87
CA CYS A 249 -19.98 11.71 6.05
C CYS A 249 -18.54 11.19 5.89
N TRP A 250 -17.58 12.08 5.58
CA TRP A 250 -16.17 11.73 5.46
C TRP A 250 -15.58 11.18 6.76
N LEU A 251 -15.89 11.81 7.89
CA LEU A 251 -15.45 11.34 9.20
C LEU A 251 -16.02 9.95 9.50
N GLY A 252 -17.30 9.72 9.18
CA GLY A 252 -17.93 8.40 9.32
C GLY A 252 -17.25 7.33 8.47
N ILE A 253 -16.99 7.62 7.19
CA ILE A 253 -16.32 6.69 6.27
C ILE A 253 -14.91 6.35 6.75
N THR A 254 -14.11 7.37 7.08
CA THR A 254 -12.71 7.17 7.53
C THR A 254 -12.63 6.45 8.87
N SER A 255 -13.51 6.78 9.82
CA SER A 255 -13.57 6.10 11.13
C SER A 255 -14.01 4.64 10.98
N ALA A 256 -15.04 4.37 10.17
CA ALA A 256 -15.48 3.00 9.91
C ALA A 256 -14.40 2.17 9.21
N ALA A 257 -13.73 2.74 8.20
CA ALA A 257 -12.64 2.08 7.49
C ALA A 257 -11.48 1.72 8.44
N MET A 258 -11.10 2.64 9.34
CA MET A 258 -10.05 2.37 10.33
C MET A 258 -10.47 1.31 11.35
N ALA A 259 -11.71 1.36 11.84
CA ALA A 259 -12.22 0.34 12.77
C ALA A 259 -12.23 -1.06 12.13
N LEU A 260 -12.64 -1.17 10.86
CA LEU A 260 -12.57 -2.41 10.09
C LEU A 260 -11.13 -2.88 9.87
N CYS A 261 -10.20 -1.97 9.57
CA CYS A 261 -8.78 -2.29 9.48
C CYS A 261 -8.26 -2.86 10.82
N ALA A 262 -8.60 -2.21 11.94
CA ALA A 262 -8.18 -2.67 13.27
C ALA A 262 -8.73 -4.08 13.58
N ALA A 263 -9.97 -4.37 13.19
CA ALA A 263 -10.55 -5.71 13.33
C ALA A 263 -9.79 -6.75 12.48
N VAL A 264 -9.46 -6.45 11.22
CA VAL A 264 -8.68 -7.35 10.36
C VAL A 264 -7.29 -7.61 10.92
N VAL A 265 -6.60 -6.57 11.41
CA VAL A 265 -5.28 -6.71 12.00
C VAL A 265 -5.33 -7.51 13.31
N ALA A 266 -6.39 -7.38 14.10
CA ALA A 266 -6.61 -8.20 15.30
C ALA A 266 -6.82 -9.69 14.96
N LEU A 267 -7.43 -9.99 13.81
CA LEU A 267 -7.65 -11.37 13.34
C LEU A 267 -6.39 -11.99 12.70
N ILE A 268 -5.58 -11.21 11.99
CA ILE A 268 -4.37 -11.67 11.29
C ILE A 268 -3.18 -10.79 11.71
N PRO A 269 -2.63 -10.99 12.92
CA PRO A 269 -1.52 -10.18 13.45
C PRO A 269 -0.15 -10.61 12.88
N ASN A 270 -0.11 -11.12 11.65
CA ASN A 270 1.09 -11.54 10.95
C ASN A 270 1.25 -10.77 9.64
N LEU A 271 2.33 -10.00 9.54
CA LEU A 271 2.59 -9.12 8.39
C LEU A 271 2.70 -9.90 7.07
N SER A 272 3.48 -10.99 7.05
CA SER A 272 3.71 -11.79 5.84
C SER A 272 2.43 -12.45 5.34
N GLN A 273 1.60 -12.99 6.25
CA GLN A 273 0.32 -13.59 5.88
C GLN A 273 -0.66 -12.55 5.33
N LEU A 274 -0.72 -11.37 5.94
CA LEU A 274 -1.61 -10.29 5.48
C LEU A 274 -1.17 -9.77 4.10
N MET A 275 0.13 -9.55 3.89
CA MET A 275 0.70 -9.19 2.58
C MET A 275 0.46 -10.27 1.54
N GLY A 276 0.68 -11.55 1.88
CA GLY A 276 0.44 -12.69 0.99
C GLY A 276 -1.02 -12.80 0.58
N LEU A 277 -1.96 -12.63 1.51
CA LEU A 277 -3.40 -12.65 1.25
C LEU A 277 -3.82 -11.51 0.30
N VAL A 278 -3.43 -10.27 0.62
CA VAL A 278 -3.76 -9.10 -0.23
C VAL A 278 -3.08 -9.22 -1.60
N GLY A 279 -1.83 -9.68 -1.62
CA GLY A 279 -1.04 -9.93 -2.82
C GLY A 279 -1.72 -10.94 -3.75
N ALA A 280 -2.07 -12.11 -3.24
CA ALA A 280 -2.69 -13.18 -4.02
C ALA A 280 -4.13 -12.82 -4.46
N LEU A 281 -4.95 -12.30 -3.56
CA LEU A 281 -6.36 -12.05 -3.82
C LEU A 281 -6.59 -10.87 -4.79
N SER A 282 -5.80 -9.82 -4.66
CA SER A 282 -6.06 -8.54 -5.34
C SER A 282 -4.91 -8.07 -6.22
N THR A 283 -3.67 -8.07 -5.72
CA THR A 283 -2.55 -7.47 -6.46
C THR A 283 -2.17 -8.30 -7.68
N ALA A 284 -2.12 -9.63 -7.55
CA ALA A 284 -1.79 -10.55 -8.64
C ALA A 284 -2.75 -10.45 -9.85
N PRO A 285 -4.09 -10.56 -9.69
CA PRO A 285 -5.00 -10.41 -10.82
C PRO A 285 -4.95 -8.99 -11.42
N LEU A 286 -4.77 -7.94 -10.60
CA LEU A 286 -4.62 -6.56 -11.08
C LEU A 286 -3.30 -6.31 -11.83
N SER A 287 -2.23 -7.02 -11.50
CA SER A 287 -0.91 -6.81 -12.10
C SER A 287 -0.65 -7.66 -13.34
N PHE A 288 -1.20 -8.88 -13.38
CA PHE A 288 -0.92 -9.84 -14.44
C PHE A 288 -2.18 -10.24 -15.21
N GLY A 289 -3.26 -10.56 -14.50
CA GLY A 289 -4.48 -11.09 -15.10
C GLY A 289 -5.20 -10.09 -16.00
N PHE A 290 -5.64 -8.96 -15.43
CA PHE A 290 -6.41 -7.96 -16.17
C PHE A 290 -5.61 -7.25 -17.26
N PRO A 291 -4.33 -6.85 -17.06
CA PRO A 291 -3.55 -6.27 -18.15
C PRO A 291 -3.44 -7.20 -19.38
N ALA A 292 -3.15 -8.48 -19.16
CA ALA A 292 -3.07 -9.45 -20.26
C ALA A 292 -4.43 -9.64 -20.95
N PHE A 293 -5.51 -9.75 -20.18
CA PHE A 293 -6.86 -9.83 -20.71
C PHE A 293 -7.24 -8.60 -21.54
N PHE A 294 -6.99 -7.39 -21.03
CA PHE A 294 -7.26 -6.14 -21.74
C PHE A 294 -6.44 -6.01 -23.01
N PHE A 295 -5.18 -6.44 -23.00
CA PHE A 295 -4.33 -6.44 -24.20
C PHE A 295 -4.89 -7.35 -25.30
N ILE A 296 -5.34 -8.56 -24.94
CA ILE A 296 -5.93 -9.51 -25.90
C ILE A 296 -7.22 -8.93 -26.49
N VAL A 297 -8.10 -8.37 -25.66
CA VAL A 297 -9.36 -7.76 -26.12
C VAL A 297 -9.11 -6.56 -27.03
N ALA A 298 -8.16 -5.69 -26.67
CA ALA A 298 -7.78 -4.54 -27.49
C ALA A 298 -7.19 -4.98 -28.83
N SER A 299 -6.31 -5.98 -28.83
CA SER A 299 -5.68 -6.51 -30.06
C SER A 299 -6.70 -7.10 -31.03
N ARG A 300 -7.70 -7.85 -30.51
CA ARG A 300 -8.78 -8.43 -31.33
C ARG A 300 -9.73 -7.40 -31.94
N ARG A 301 -9.72 -6.16 -31.47
CA ARG A 301 -10.53 -5.06 -32.01
C ARG A 301 -9.78 -4.19 -33.01
N ALA A 302 -8.45 -4.23 -32.94
CA ALA A 302 -7.57 -3.45 -33.82
C ALA A 302 -7.27 -4.17 -35.14
N GLY A 303 -7.42 -5.49 -35.18
CA GLY A 303 -7.42 -6.31 -36.40
C GLY A 303 -8.84 -6.58 -36.88
#